data_AF-A0A6N7RLC5-F1
#
_entry.id   AF-A0A6N7RLC5-F1
#
_cell.length_a   1.000
_cell.length_b   1.000
_cell.length_c   1.000
_cell.angle_alpha   90.00
_cell.angle_beta   90.00
_cell.angle_gamma   90.00
#
_symmetry.space_group_name_H-M   'P 1'
#
loop_
_entity.id
_entity.type
_entity.pdbx_description
1 polymer ?
#
loop_
_entity_poly.entity_id
_entity_poly.type
_entity_poly.pdbx_seq_one_letter_code
_entity_poly.pdbx_strand_id
1 'polypeptide(L)'
;MDEDGSMADLVARRSKSQRSKTGSFALVLVGLACVVVGCVLGSILFGGSAAVFSLRSDGAVASFSYSGETREITQKDLQKLSIGHSLQEDESFDYTDVLYAVRMGVLSQEARNQGISVTDEDVSAYAKSQYRTDDYGTLGEGVLDDEAVKEALEQELLVDRLRGGHISDDSVQQPPVTPAPLAGGPGAESIPSAEYGAYIVELFGEAYDAKTNTWVQLDSPFYEAFQDESFSAQEATFEQAMKAYYVAYSLYDTAAFGSENSWTGYVNEVMSDVEVVLHGITM
;
A
#
# COMPACT_ATOMS: atom_id res chain seq x y z
N MET A 1 37.97 22.66 17.98
CA MET A 1 36.60 22.58 18.49
C MET A 1 36.15 24.00 18.71
N ASP A 2 35.30 24.45 17.80
CA ASP A 2 34.31 25.53 17.89
C ASP A 2 33.72 25.59 16.47
N GLU A 3 32.82 24.64 16.23
CA GLU A 3 31.98 24.50 15.05
C GLU A 3 30.67 25.26 15.30
N ASP A 4 30.62 26.56 14.98
CA ASP A 4 29.32 27.28 14.97
C ASP A 4 29.29 28.47 13.98
N GLY A 5 30.10 28.39 12.91
CA GLY A 5 30.26 29.49 11.95
C GLY A 5 29.86 29.19 10.51
N SER A 6 29.45 27.96 10.17
CA SER A 6 29.34 27.51 8.77
C SER A 6 27.92 27.18 8.28
N MET A 7 26.89 27.18 9.14
CA MET A 7 25.53 26.79 8.72
C MET A 7 24.66 28.00 8.31
N ALA A 8 24.93 29.19 8.86
CA ALA A 8 24.16 30.41 8.54
C ALA A 8 24.48 30.99 7.14
N ASP A 9 25.68 30.75 6.63
CA ASP A 9 26.15 31.32 5.35
C ASP A 9 25.81 30.43 4.12
N LEU A 10 25.45 29.16 4.36
CA LEU A 10 24.96 28.25 3.31
C LEU A 10 23.46 28.44 3.02
N VAL A 11 22.70 29.01 3.96
CA VAL A 11 21.27 29.32 3.78
C VAL A 11 21.04 30.64 3.03
N ALA A 12 22.02 31.54 3.02
CA ALA A 12 21.89 32.87 2.43
C ALA A 12 22.11 32.95 0.90
N ARG A 13 22.63 31.90 0.24
CA ARG A 13 23.09 31.98 -1.17
C ARG A 13 22.19 31.35 -2.24
N ARG A 14 20.99 30.84 -1.92
CA ARG A 14 20.06 30.37 -2.97
C ARG A 14 18.67 30.99 -2.96
N SER A 15 18.58 32.19 -2.37
CA SER A 15 17.41 33.07 -2.40
C SER A 15 17.64 34.23 -3.38
N LYS A 16 17.45 33.98 -4.68
CA LYS A 16 16.98 34.95 -5.69
C LYS A 16 17.05 34.36 -7.11
N SER A 17 15.90 34.43 -7.79
CA SER A 17 15.56 34.05 -9.18
C SER A 17 14.73 32.76 -9.21
N GLN A 18 13.49 32.70 -9.68
CA GLN A 18 12.72 33.60 -10.55
C GLN A 18 11.24 33.35 -10.27
N ARG A 19 10.46 34.42 -10.26
CA ARG A 19 9.01 34.42 -10.05
C ARG A 19 8.32 33.87 -11.31
N SER A 20 7.74 32.68 -11.26
CA SER A 20 6.69 32.26 -12.19
C SER A 20 5.47 31.80 -11.39
N LYS A 21 4.30 32.29 -11.82
CA LYS A 21 3.01 31.93 -11.27
C LYS A 21 2.62 30.56 -11.82
N THR A 22 2.49 29.56 -10.96
CA THR A 22 1.77 28.32 -11.24
C THR A 22 0.97 27.96 -9.99
N GLY A 23 -0.33 27.80 -10.17
CA GLY A 23 -1.28 27.50 -9.10
C GLY A 23 -1.05 26.11 -8.51
N SER A 24 -1.55 25.96 -7.29
CA SER A 24 -1.66 24.75 -6.48
C SER A 24 -1.79 23.44 -7.29
N PHE A 25 -0.71 22.67 -7.35
CA PHE A 25 -0.69 21.28 -7.85
C PHE A 25 0.36 20.46 -7.09
N ALA A 26 0.33 20.52 -5.77
CA ALA A 26 1.16 19.67 -4.92
C ALA A 26 0.34 19.30 -3.68
N LEU A 27 -0.27 18.11 -3.70
CA LEU A 27 -0.70 17.31 -2.53
C LEU A 27 -1.58 16.11 -2.96
N VAL A 28 -1.09 15.19 -3.83
CA VAL A 28 -1.66 13.83 -3.99
C VAL A 28 -0.58 12.84 -4.51
N LEU A 29 0.62 12.83 -3.94
CA LEU A 29 1.73 11.94 -4.35
C LEU A 29 2.37 11.20 -3.16
N VAL A 30 1.56 10.72 -2.22
CA VAL A 30 2.07 9.95 -1.06
C VAL A 30 1.46 8.54 -0.96
N GLY A 31 0.41 8.21 -1.71
CA GLY A 31 -0.18 6.86 -1.70
C GLY A 31 0.53 5.82 -2.57
N LEU A 32 1.38 6.23 -3.51
CA LEU A 32 1.92 5.34 -4.56
C LEU A 32 3.23 4.63 -4.17
N ALA A 33 3.89 5.04 -3.08
CA ALA A 33 5.15 4.43 -2.65
C ALA A 33 4.98 3.16 -1.80
N CYS A 34 3.79 2.89 -1.25
CA CYS A 34 3.55 1.72 -0.40
C CYS A 34 2.98 0.50 -1.15
N VAL A 35 2.40 0.69 -2.34
CA VAL A 35 1.84 -0.44 -3.11
C VAL A 35 2.93 -1.31 -3.73
N VAL A 36 4.14 -0.78 -3.94
CA VAL A 36 5.28 -1.54 -4.46
C VAL A 36 6.13 -2.20 -3.35
N VAL A 37 5.97 -1.81 -2.08
CA VAL A 37 6.86 -2.27 -0.98
C VAL A 37 6.34 -3.52 -0.26
N GLY A 38 5.06 -3.88 -0.41
CA GLY A 38 4.53 -5.16 0.10
C GLY A 38 4.98 -6.41 -0.68
N CYS A 39 5.52 -6.24 -1.89
CA CYS A 39 5.94 -7.36 -2.74
C CYS A 39 7.37 -7.86 -2.50
N VAL A 40 8.14 -7.25 -1.58
CA VAL A 40 9.59 -7.54 -1.44
C VAL A 40 10.01 -8.12 -0.08
N LEU A 41 9.15 -8.18 0.94
CA LEU A 41 9.57 -8.63 2.30
C LEU A 41 9.05 -10.01 2.72
N GLY A 42 8.91 -10.91 1.76
CA GLY A 42 9.10 -12.35 2.00
C GLY A 42 10.56 -12.71 1.77
N SER A 43 11.48 -12.23 2.62
CA SER A 43 12.92 -12.50 2.53
C SER A 43 13.21 -14.00 2.65
N ILE A 44 13.22 -14.71 1.52
CA ILE A 44 13.91 -15.98 1.42
C ILE A 44 15.40 -15.67 1.52
N LEU A 45 15.96 -16.05 2.67
CA LEU A 45 17.38 -16.35 2.85
C LEU A 45 17.92 -17.15 1.66
N PHE A 46 18.55 -16.50 0.69
CA PHE A 46 19.59 -17.12 -0.13
C PHE A 46 20.56 -16.05 -0.63
N GLY A 47 21.74 -16.00 -0.04
CA GLY A 47 22.86 -15.27 -0.61
C GLY A 47 23.28 -15.95 -1.91
N GLY A 48 23.09 -15.25 -3.03
CA GLY A 48 23.54 -15.69 -4.35
C GLY A 48 23.40 -14.54 -5.34
N SER A 49 24.47 -14.28 -6.09
CA SER A 49 24.57 -13.20 -7.09
C SER A 49 23.35 -13.16 -8.02
N ALA A 50 22.87 -11.94 -8.34
CA ALA A 50 21.86 -11.71 -9.36
C ALA A 50 22.31 -12.34 -10.68
N ALA A 51 21.66 -13.44 -11.08
CA ALA A 51 21.86 -14.03 -12.39
C ALA A 51 21.06 -13.19 -13.39
N VAL A 52 21.78 -12.48 -14.28
CA VAL A 52 21.17 -11.77 -15.40
C VAL A 52 20.84 -12.81 -16.47
N PHE A 53 19.56 -12.97 -16.82
CA PHE A 53 19.13 -13.90 -17.85
C PHE A 53 19.29 -13.25 -19.22
N SER A 54 19.96 -13.93 -20.14
CA SER A 54 19.93 -13.55 -21.55
C SER A 54 18.64 -14.10 -22.15
N LEU A 55 17.61 -13.25 -22.24
CA LEU A 55 16.35 -13.59 -22.90
C LEU A 55 16.61 -14.04 -24.35
N ARG A 56 16.22 -15.27 -24.71
CA ARG A 56 16.05 -15.62 -26.13
C ARG A 56 14.75 -14.98 -26.59
N SER A 57 14.79 -14.26 -27.70
CA SER A 57 13.70 -13.38 -28.16
C SER A 57 12.36 -14.05 -28.51
N ASP A 58 12.23 -15.38 -28.40
CA ASP A 58 11.01 -16.10 -28.83
C ASP A 58 10.65 -17.30 -27.92
N GLY A 59 11.28 -17.45 -26.75
CA GLY A 59 11.08 -18.62 -25.87
C GLY A 59 10.48 -18.28 -24.51
N ALA A 60 9.79 -19.26 -23.91
CA ALA A 60 9.41 -19.20 -22.50
C ALA A 60 10.66 -19.13 -21.61
N VAL A 61 10.65 -18.24 -20.62
CA VAL A 61 11.70 -18.09 -19.59
C VAL A 61 11.37 -18.89 -18.34
N ALA A 62 10.10 -19.20 -18.13
CA ALA A 62 9.62 -20.10 -17.11
C ALA A 62 8.31 -20.74 -17.55
N SER A 63 7.87 -21.76 -16.82
CA SER A 63 6.52 -22.27 -16.87
C SER A 63 6.05 -22.57 -15.46
N PHE A 64 4.77 -22.41 -15.20
CA PHE A 64 4.17 -22.80 -13.93
C PHE A 64 2.95 -23.67 -14.16
N SER A 65 2.64 -24.54 -13.20
CA SER A 65 1.39 -25.29 -13.16
C SER A 65 0.55 -24.88 -11.96
N TYR A 66 -0.73 -24.60 -12.22
CA TYR A 66 -1.70 -24.26 -11.19
C TYR A 66 -3.09 -24.73 -11.62
N SER A 67 -3.85 -25.32 -10.69
CA SER A 67 -5.22 -25.83 -10.96
C SER A 67 -5.31 -26.79 -12.16
N GLY A 68 -4.25 -27.58 -12.40
CA GLY A 68 -4.18 -28.53 -13.52
C GLY A 68 -3.87 -27.92 -14.89
N GLU A 69 -3.67 -26.60 -14.99
CA GLU A 69 -3.21 -25.92 -16.20
C GLU A 69 -1.71 -25.61 -16.10
N THR A 70 -0.98 -25.79 -17.20
CA THR A 70 0.41 -25.31 -17.32
C THR A 70 0.43 -24.07 -18.20
N ARG A 71 1.09 -23.01 -17.73
CA ARG A 71 1.31 -21.77 -18.48
C ARG A 71 2.79 -21.45 -18.59
N GLU A 72 3.17 -20.89 -19.71
CA GLU A 72 4.52 -20.37 -19.95
C GLU A 72 4.58 -18.89 -19.62
N ILE A 73 5.71 -18.46 -19.06
CA ILE A 73 6.07 -17.05 -18.89
C ILE A 73 6.98 -16.68 -20.05
N THR A 74 6.57 -15.69 -20.84
CA THR A 74 7.30 -15.20 -22.01
C THR A 74 7.92 -13.83 -21.75
N GLN A 75 8.73 -13.34 -22.69
CA GLN A 75 9.18 -11.94 -22.68
C GLN A 75 8.01 -10.95 -22.62
N LYS A 76 6.92 -11.24 -23.35
CA LYS A 76 5.74 -10.37 -23.38
C LYS A 76 5.12 -10.26 -22.00
N ASP A 77 5.10 -11.35 -21.21
CA ASP A 77 4.56 -11.33 -19.85
C ASP A 77 5.44 -10.53 -18.87
N LEU A 78 6.75 -10.49 -19.10
CA LEU A 78 7.66 -9.64 -18.34
C LEU A 78 7.49 -8.16 -18.72
N GLN A 79 7.30 -7.87 -20.01
CA GLN A 79 7.02 -6.50 -20.48
C GLN A 79 5.72 -5.92 -19.94
N LYS A 80 4.70 -6.76 -19.67
CA LYS A 80 3.45 -6.36 -19.02
C LYS A 80 3.67 -5.74 -17.64
N LEU A 81 4.75 -6.10 -16.94
CA LEU A 81 5.08 -5.55 -15.61
C LEU A 81 5.46 -4.06 -15.64
N SER A 82 5.75 -3.52 -16.82
CA SER A 82 6.32 -2.20 -16.99
C SER A 82 5.32 -1.17 -17.52
N ILE A 83 4.02 -1.49 -17.51
CA ILE A 83 2.97 -0.57 -17.97
C ILE A 83 3.03 0.74 -17.17
N GLY A 84 2.92 1.87 -17.88
CA GLY A 84 2.99 3.19 -17.27
C GLY A 84 4.39 3.62 -16.83
N HIS A 85 5.41 2.79 -17.04
CA HIS A 85 6.81 3.15 -16.90
C HIS A 85 7.47 3.33 -18.28
N SER A 86 8.33 4.34 -18.41
CA SER A 86 9.14 4.51 -19.61
C SER A 86 10.24 3.44 -19.60
N LEU A 87 9.98 2.29 -20.22
CA LEU A 87 11.01 1.28 -20.44
C LEU A 87 12.14 1.88 -21.27
N GLN A 88 13.37 1.73 -20.80
CA GLN A 88 14.54 1.95 -21.66
C GLN A 88 14.69 0.71 -22.55
N GLU A 89 15.10 0.88 -23.82
CA GLU A 89 15.24 -0.20 -24.82
C GLU A 89 16.11 -1.40 -24.36
N ASP A 90 16.88 -1.26 -23.28
CA ASP A 90 17.82 -2.25 -22.75
C ASP A 90 17.46 -2.80 -21.33
N GLU A 91 16.21 -2.63 -20.88
CA GLU A 91 15.82 -3.11 -19.54
C GLU A 91 15.90 -4.63 -19.44
N SER A 92 16.80 -5.12 -18.58
CA SER A 92 17.00 -6.55 -18.33
C SER A 92 16.07 -7.02 -17.22
N PHE A 93 15.28 -8.06 -17.49
CA PHE A 93 14.51 -8.75 -16.46
C PHE A 93 15.38 -9.76 -15.70
N ASP A 94 15.22 -9.81 -14.39
CA ASP A 94 15.91 -10.77 -13.53
C ASP A 94 14.96 -11.86 -13.01
N TYR A 95 15.47 -12.73 -12.13
CA TYR A 95 14.69 -13.83 -11.57
C TYR A 95 13.47 -13.36 -10.76
N THR A 96 13.57 -12.20 -10.11
CA THR A 96 12.48 -11.65 -9.29
C THR A 96 11.32 -11.19 -10.16
N ASP A 97 11.59 -10.64 -11.35
CA ASP A 97 10.56 -10.29 -12.34
C ASP A 97 9.83 -11.54 -12.83
N VAL A 98 10.56 -12.63 -13.08
CA VAL A 98 9.98 -13.92 -13.47
C VAL A 98 9.06 -14.47 -12.38
N LEU A 99 9.50 -14.45 -11.12
CA LEU A 99 8.66 -14.88 -10.00
C LEU A 99 7.43 -13.99 -9.81
N TYR A 100 7.58 -12.68 -10.00
CA TYR A 100 6.48 -11.74 -9.92
C TYR A 100 5.44 -12.00 -11.02
N ALA A 101 5.87 -12.24 -12.26
CA ALA A 101 4.99 -12.62 -13.37
C ALA A 101 4.24 -13.93 -13.09
N VAL A 102 4.92 -14.96 -12.53
CA VAL A 102 4.27 -16.20 -12.09
C VAL A 102 3.21 -15.91 -11.04
N ARG A 103 3.56 -15.16 -9.99
CA ARG A 103 2.61 -14.79 -8.92
C ARG A 103 1.39 -14.08 -9.48
N MET A 104 1.59 -13.16 -10.43
CA MET A 104 0.49 -12.44 -11.07
C MET A 104 -0.41 -13.35 -11.91
N GLY A 105 0.19 -14.26 -12.67
CA GLY A 105 -0.54 -15.28 -13.43
C GLY A 105 -1.38 -16.18 -12.53
N VAL A 106 -0.81 -16.68 -11.43
CA VAL A 106 -1.50 -17.55 -10.46
C VAL A 106 -2.64 -16.81 -9.76
N LEU A 107 -2.36 -15.63 -9.17
CA LEU A 107 -3.36 -14.91 -8.40
C LEU A 107 -4.51 -14.38 -9.26
N SER A 108 -4.23 -13.95 -10.50
CA SER A 108 -5.31 -13.54 -11.42
C SER A 108 -6.15 -14.73 -11.87
N GLN A 109 -5.56 -15.92 -12.02
CA GLN A 109 -6.32 -17.15 -12.25
C GLN A 109 -7.16 -17.52 -11.03
N GLU A 110 -6.61 -17.38 -9.82
CA GLU A 110 -7.31 -17.68 -8.59
C GLU A 110 -8.50 -16.75 -8.36
N ALA A 111 -8.35 -15.45 -8.63
CA ALA A 111 -9.45 -14.50 -8.64
C ALA A 111 -10.61 -14.99 -9.54
N ARG A 112 -10.29 -15.43 -10.76
CA ARG A 112 -11.29 -15.99 -11.69
C ARG A 112 -11.91 -17.28 -11.17
N ASN A 113 -11.13 -18.18 -10.58
CA ASN A 113 -11.62 -19.42 -9.97
C ASN A 113 -12.64 -19.14 -8.85
N GLN A 114 -12.44 -18.05 -8.10
CA GLN A 114 -13.37 -17.58 -7.06
C GLN A 114 -14.56 -16.77 -7.60
N GLY A 115 -14.69 -16.65 -8.93
CA GLY A 115 -15.79 -15.95 -9.57
C GLY A 115 -15.64 -14.43 -9.60
N ILE A 116 -14.44 -13.89 -9.31
CA ILE A 116 -14.15 -12.48 -9.50
C ILE A 116 -14.04 -12.21 -11.00
N SER A 117 -14.86 -11.27 -11.48
CA SER A 117 -14.84 -10.79 -12.86
C SER A 117 -14.55 -9.30 -12.91
N VAL A 118 -14.03 -8.84 -14.05
CA VAL A 118 -13.80 -7.43 -14.37
C VAL A 118 -14.44 -7.13 -15.73
N THR A 119 -14.99 -5.94 -15.91
CA THR A 119 -15.50 -5.47 -17.21
C THR A 119 -14.53 -4.49 -17.85
N ASP A 120 -14.68 -4.24 -19.16
CA ASP A 120 -13.88 -3.23 -19.87
C ASP A 120 -14.00 -1.84 -19.23
N GLU A 121 -15.18 -1.48 -18.72
CA GLU A 121 -15.38 -0.23 -17.99
C GLU A 121 -14.61 -0.20 -16.67
N ASP A 122 -14.54 -1.32 -15.96
CA ASP A 122 -13.76 -1.44 -14.72
C ASP A 122 -12.27 -1.22 -15.00
N VAL A 123 -11.75 -1.83 -16.08
CA VAL A 123 -10.35 -1.74 -16.50
C VAL A 123 -10.01 -0.31 -16.93
N SER A 124 -10.87 0.35 -17.69
CA SER A 124 -10.69 1.77 -18.07
C SER A 124 -10.70 2.68 -16.84
N ALA A 125 -11.59 2.44 -15.89
CA ALA A 125 -11.65 3.21 -14.65
C ALA A 125 -10.38 3.03 -13.80
N TYR A 126 -9.89 1.79 -13.69
CA TYR A 126 -8.64 1.46 -13.03
C TYR A 126 -7.44 2.14 -13.72
N ALA A 127 -7.35 2.08 -15.06
CA ALA A 127 -6.30 2.75 -15.82
C ALA A 127 -6.28 4.27 -15.56
N LYS A 128 -7.45 4.91 -15.59
CA LYS A 128 -7.60 6.34 -15.26
C LYS A 128 -7.18 6.65 -13.82
N SER A 129 -7.50 5.79 -12.86
CA SER A 129 -7.14 6.03 -11.46
C SER A 129 -5.65 5.90 -11.23
N GLN A 130 -5.01 4.87 -11.79
CA GLN A 130 -3.59 4.58 -11.58
C GLN A 130 -2.68 5.46 -12.45
N TYR A 131 -2.98 5.54 -13.75
CA TYR A 131 -2.09 6.14 -14.75
C TYR A 131 -2.58 7.49 -15.30
N ARG A 132 -3.73 7.98 -14.80
CA ARG A 132 -4.38 9.23 -15.27
C ARG A 132 -4.84 9.20 -16.73
N THR A 133 -4.82 8.03 -17.38
CA THR A 133 -5.27 7.80 -18.75
C THR A 133 -5.83 6.38 -18.91
N ASP A 134 -6.80 6.20 -19.79
CA ASP A 134 -7.28 4.89 -20.29
C ASP A 134 -6.91 4.67 -21.76
N ASP A 135 -6.03 5.50 -22.31
CA ASP A 135 -5.48 5.28 -23.64
C ASP A 135 -4.40 4.20 -23.59
N TYR A 136 -4.78 2.97 -23.94
CA TYR A 136 -3.89 1.80 -23.93
C TYR A 136 -2.69 1.97 -24.87
N GLY A 137 -2.87 2.66 -26.00
CA GLY A 137 -1.76 2.93 -26.93
C GLY A 137 -0.69 3.81 -26.30
N THR A 138 -1.09 4.80 -25.49
CA THR A 138 -0.16 5.62 -24.71
C THR A 138 0.52 4.81 -23.60
N LEU A 139 -0.20 3.90 -22.95
CA LEU A 139 0.35 3.08 -21.85
C LEU A 139 1.34 2.01 -22.32
N GLY A 140 1.16 1.48 -23.53
CA GLY A 140 2.01 0.47 -24.14
C GLY A 140 3.05 1.02 -25.13
N GLU A 141 3.10 2.34 -25.34
CA GLU A 141 3.86 2.94 -26.44
C GLU A 141 5.31 2.42 -26.51
N GLY A 142 5.66 1.80 -27.65
CA GLY A 142 6.99 1.27 -27.92
C GLY A 142 7.30 -0.11 -27.31
N VAL A 143 6.36 -0.72 -26.58
CA VAL A 143 6.60 -1.97 -25.85
C VAL A 143 5.49 -3.00 -26.08
N LEU A 144 4.23 -2.60 -25.87
CA LEU A 144 3.06 -3.48 -25.88
C LEU A 144 2.00 -2.94 -26.84
N ASP A 145 1.26 -3.86 -27.44
CA ASP A 145 0.03 -3.53 -28.15
C ASP A 145 -1.13 -3.26 -27.15
N ASP A 146 -2.15 -2.54 -27.60
CA ASP A 146 -3.31 -2.16 -26.78
C ASP A 146 -3.98 -3.37 -26.09
N GLU A 147 -4.02 -4.52 -26.76
CA GLU A 147 -4.61 -5.75 -26.23
C GLU A 147 -3.80 -6.29 -25.05
N ALA A 148 -2.47 -6.31 -25.16
CA ALA A 148 -1.59 -6.75 -24.08
C ALA A 148 -1.59 -5.81 -22.89
N VAL A 149 -1.73 -4.51 -23.14
CA VAL A 149 -1.92 -3.51 -22.08
C VAL A 149 -3.23 -3.77 -21.34
N LYS A 150 -4.33 -3.97 -22.08
CA LYS A 150 -5.62 -4.28 -21.49
C LYS A 150 -5.57 -5.57 -20.67
N GLU A 151 -4.97 -6.63 -21.20
CA GLU A 151 -4.81 -7.92 -20.52
C GLU A 151 -4.06 -7.77 -19.19
N ALA A 152 -2.99 -6.98 -19.16
CA ALA A 152 -2.21 -6.75 -17.96
C ALA A 152 -2.99 -5.94 -16.91
N LEU A 153 -3.69 -4.88 -17.33
CA LEU A 153 -4.55 -4.09 -16.44
C LEU A 153 -5.70 -4.93 -15.87
N GLU A 154 -6.27 -5.85 -16.67
CA GLU A 154 -7.25 -6.83 -16.20
C GLU A 154 -6.66 -7.75 -15.12
N GLN A 155 -5.45 -8.28 -15.34
CA GLN A 155 -4.76 -9.13 -14.36
C GLN A 155 -4.49 -8.39 -13.05
N GLU A 156 -3.99 -7.16 -13.10
CA GLU A 156 -3.77 -6.33 -11.93
C GLU A 156 -5.07 -6.09 -11.15
N LEU A 157 -6.13 -5.69 -11.84
CA LEU A 157 -7.42 -5.40 -11.21
C LEU A 157 -8.08 -6.63 -10.60
N LEU A 158 -7.93 -7.80 -11.22
CA LEU A 158 -8.39 -9.07 -10.65
C LEU A 158 -7.70 -9.37 -9.32
N VAL A 159 -6.38 -9.15 -9.25
CA VAL A 159 -5.62 -9.39 -8.02
C VAL A 159 -5.86 -8.32 -6.96
N ASP A 160 -6.10 -7.06 -7.35
CA ASP A 160 -6.54 -6.00 -6.44
C ASP A 160 -7.89 -6.35 -5.79
N ARG A 161 -8.86 -6.81 -6.58
CA ARG A 161 -10.16 -7.29 -6.07
C ARG A 161 -10.03 -8.52 -5.18
N LEU A 162 -9.19 -9.48 -5.57
CA LEU A 162 -8.89 -10.66 -4.76
C LEU A 162 -8.29 -10.26 -3.41
N ARG A 163 -7.30 -9.36 -3.42
CA ARG A 163 -6.68 -8.82 -2.20
C ARG A 163 -7.71 -8.13 -1.32
N GLY A 164 -8.58 -7.30 -1.90
CA GLY A 164 -9.67 -6.64 -1.16
C GLY A 164 -10.60 -7.62 -0.44
N GLY A 165 -10.81 -8.83 -0.98
CA GLY A 165 -11.58 -9.89 -0.32
C GLY A 165 -10.84 -10.64 0.81
N HIS A 166 -9.50 -10.57 0.85
CA HIS A 166 -8.65 -11.33 1.79
C HIS A 166 -7.90 -10.47 2.80
N ILE A 167 -7.94 -9.15 2.64
CA ILE A 167 -7.62 -8.21 3.71
C ILE A 167 -8.75 -8.30 4.74
N SER A 168 -8.42 -8.74 5.95
CA SER A 168 -9.41 -8.88 7.02
C SER A 168 -9.84 -7.50 7.51
N ASP A 169 -11.02 -7.10 7.03
CA ASP A 169 -11.96 -6.15 7.62
C ASP A 169 -11.65 -4.64 7.52
N ASP A 170 -12.73 -3.84 7.49
CA ASP A 170 -12.84 -2.37 7.43
C ASP A 170 -12.14 -1.61 8.59
N SER A 171 -11.34 -2.33 9.37
CA SER A 171 -10.62 -1.87 10.56
C SER A 171 -9.40 -0.99 10.24
N VAL A 172 -8.91 -1.01 9.00
CA VAL A 172 -7.94 -0.02 8.52
C VAL A 172 -8.68 1.26 8.13
N GLN A 173 -9.32 1.88 9.11
CA GLN A 173 -9.74 3.28 9.01
C GLN A 173 -8.51 4.16 8.80
N GLN A 174 -8.71 5.38 8.30
CA GLN A 174 -7.63 6.37 8.17
C GLN A 174 -6.84 6.48 9.49
N PRO A 175 -5.53 6.76 9.44
CA PRO A 175 -4.73 6.91 10.65
C PRO A 175 -5.40 7.95 11.56
N PRO A 176 -5.44 7.73 12.89
CA PRO A 176 -6.03 8.68 13.79
C PRO A 176 -5.34 10.03 13.64
N VAL A 177 -6.12 11.11 13.65
CA VAL A 177 -5.57 12.47 13.52
C VAL A 177 -5.03 12.89 14.88
N THR A 178 -3.77 13.34 14.95
CA THR A 178 -3.20 13.85 16.21
C THR A 178 -4.01 15.05 16.71
N PRO A 179 -4.45 15.07 17.97
CA PRO A 179 -5.20 16.21 18.50
C PRO A 179 -4.27 17.43 18.61
N ALA A 180 -4.81 18.62 18.36
CA ALA A 180 -4.06 19.87 18.50
C ALA A 180 -4.24 20.47 19.91
N PRO A 181 -3.20 21.11 20.49
CA PRO A 181 -3.36 21.90 21.71
C PRO A 181 -4.28 23.10 21.42
N LEU A 182 -5.26 23.35 22.31
CA LEU A 182 -6.13 24.51 22.18
C LEU A 182 -5.35 25.80 22.43
N ALA A 183 -5.69 26.84 21.68
CA ALA A 183 -5.04 28.15 21.81
C ALA A 183 -5.32 28.75 23.20
N GLY A 184 -4.26 29.02 23.98
CA GLY A 184 -4.43 29.62 25.30
C GLY A 184 -3.14 29.96 26.07
N GLY A 185 -1.96 29.79 25.47
CA GLY A 185 -0.67 29.98 26.13
C GLY A 185 -0.23 28.77 26.98
N PRO A 186 0.89 28.87 27.72
CA PRO A 186 1.43 27.77 28.52
C PRO A 186 0.40 27.29 29.56
N GLY A 187 0.04 26.00 29.54
CA GLY A 187 -0.90 25.38 30.48
C GLY A 187 -2.35 25.23 29.98
N ALA A 188 -2.67 25.71 28.78
CA ALA A 188 -3.99 25.49 28.16
C ALA A 188 -4.29 24.01 27.86
N GLU A 189 -3.24 23.20 27.71
CA GLU A 189 -3.30 21.74 27.48
C GLU A 189 -3.93 20.97 28.67
N SER A 190 -3.86 21.51 29.89
CA SER A 190 -4.41 20.88 31.09
C SER A 190 -5.86 21.28 31.38
N ILE A 191 -6.47 22.15 30.55
CA ILE A 191 -7.84 22.60 30.74
C ILE A 191 -8.79 21.59 30.07
N PRO A 192 -9.74 20.99 30.80
CA PRO A 192 -10.75 20.13 30.20
C PRO A 192 -11.56 20.87 29.13
N SER A 193 -11.80 20.22 28.00
CA SER A 193 -12.59 20.77 26.90
C SER A 193 -13.54 19.73 26.30
N ALA A 194 -14.62 20.22 25.72
CA ALA A 194 -15.56 19.40 24.96
C ALA A 194 -14.97 18.91 23.64
N GLU A 195 -14.00 19.64 23.06
CA GLU A 195 -13.32 19.22 21.83
C GLU A 195 -12.48 17.96 22.07
N TYR A 196 -11.76 17.89 23.20
CA TYR A 196 -11.03 16.69 23.58
C TYR A 196 -11.96 15.54 24.00
N GLY A 197 -13.06 15.84 24.71
CA GLY A 197 -14.05 14.83 25.05
C GLY A 197 -14.68 14.18 23.81
N ALA A 198 -15.07 14.99 22.82
CA ALA A 198 -15.62 14.51 21.56
C ALA A 198 -14.59 13.68 20.76
N TYR A 199 -13.35 14.15 20.67
CA TYR A 199 -12.26 13.44 19.99
C TYR A 199 -12.01 12.05 20.59
N ILE A 200 -11.93 11.94 21.92
CA ILE A 200 -11.71 10.67 22.61
C ILE A 200 -12.86 9.69 22.34
N VAL A 201 -14.10 10.19 22.41
CA VAL A 201 -15.30 9.37 22.14
C VAL A 201 -15.36 8.89 20.70
N GLU A 202 -14.96 9.73 19.73
CA GLU A 202 -14.86 9.36 18.32
C GLU A 202 -13.86 8.21 18.14
N LEU A 203 -12.68 8.28 18.78
CA LEU A 203 -11.69 7.22 18.73
C LEU A 203 -12.16 5.91 19.40
N PHE A 204 -12.94 6.00 20.48
CA PHE A 204 -13.47 4.82 21.16
C PHE A 204 -14.53 4.10 20.32
N GLY A 205 -15.25 4.84 19.47
CA GLY A 205 -16.27 4.28 18.59
C GLY A 205 -17.29 3.44 19.36
N GLU A 206 -17.49 2.19 18.94
CA GLU A 206 -18.47 1.28 19.54
C GLU A 206 -18.08 0.76 20.94
N ALA A 207 -16.83 0.98 21.37
CA ALA A 207 -16.40 0.57 22.70
C ALA A 207 -17.04 1.42 23.83
N TYR A 208 -17.55 2.62 23.51
CA TYR A 208 -18.06 3.58 24.49
C TYR A 208 -19.40 4.20 24.06
N ASP A 209 -20.38 4.21 24.97
CA ASP A 209 -21.66 4.90 24.76
C ASP A 209 -21.56 6.35 25.26
N ALA A 210 -21.42 7.28 24.31
CA ALA A 210 -21.34 8.71 24.55
C ALA A 210 -22.60 9.33 25.18
N LYS A 211 -23.78 8.69 25.02
CA LYS A 211 -25.05 9.20 25.54
C LYS A 211 -25.22 8.89 27.02
N THR A 212 -24.80 7.70 27.42
CA THR A 212 -24.86 7.26 28.82
C THR A 212 -23.57 7.49 29.58
N ASN A 213 -22.50 7.90 28.89
CA ASN A 213 -21.14 8.01 29.43
C ASN A 213 -20.67 6.70 30.10
N THR A 214 -20.83 5.59 29.40
CA THR A 214 -20.48 4.25 29.91
C THR A 214 -19.78 3.41 28.88
N TRP A 215 -18.83 2.58 29.33
CA TRP A 215 -18.20 1.55 28.49
C TRP A 215 -19.17 0.46 28.07
N VAL A 216 -19.11 0.09 26.80
CA VAL A 216 -19.86 -1.02 26.20
C VAL A 216 -18.98 -2.25 26.08
N GLN A 217 -17.72 -2.07 25.68
CA GLN A 217 -16.75 -3.16 25.49
C GLN A 217 -15.66 -3.11 26.59
N LEU A 218 -15.80 -3.98 27.58
CA LEU A 218 -14.89 -4.06 28.76
C LEU A 218 -13.59 -4.84 28.50
N ASP A 219 -13.44 -5.39 27.31
CA ASP A 219 -12.26 -6.08 26.81
C ASP A 219 -11.51 -5.26 25.75
N SER A 220 -11.98 -4.04 25.46
CA SER A 220 -11.32 -3.16 24.49
C SER A 220 -10.00 -2.59 25.03
N PRO A 221 -8.98 -2.39 24.19
CA PRO A 221 -7.74 -1.72 24.58
C PRO A 221 -7.97 -0.29 25.07
N PHE A 222 -9.03 0.37 24.59
CA PHE A 222 -9.47 1.66 25.11
C PHE A 222 -9.99 1.55 26.55
N TYR A 223 -10.80 0.53 26.88
CA TYR A 223 -11.24 0.31 28.25
C TYR A 223 -10.06 0.05 29.19
N GLU A 224 -9.13 -0.83 28.81
CA GLU A 224 -7.95 -1.12 29.63
C GLU A 224 -7.15 0.15 29.93
N ALA A 225 -6.98 1.02 28.93
CA ALA A 225 -6.24 2.27 29.07
C ALA A 225 -6.98 3.33 29.90
N PHE A 226 -8.31 3.37 29.88
CA PHE A 226 -9.09 4.50 30.43
C PHE A 226 -10.03 4.15 31.59
N GLN A 227 -10.14 2.88 32.01
CA GLN A 227 -11.07 2.44 33.06
C GLN A 227 -10.91 3.19 34.40
N ASP A 228 -9.69 3.62 34.74
CA ASP A 228 -9.37 4.34 35.98
C ASP A 228 -9.36 5.87 35.82
N GLU A 229 -9.64 6.38 34.62
CA GLU A 229 -9.63 7.82 34.34
C GLU A 229 -11.02 8.44 34.44
N SER A 230 -11.07 9.66 35.00
CA SER A 230 -12.25 10.49 34.92
C SER A 230 -12.23 11.33 33.65
N PHE A 231 -13.17 11.09 32.73
CA PHE A 231 -13.45 11.94 31.58
C PHE A 231 -14.95 11.89 31.27
N SER A 232 -15.41 12.78 30.39
CA SER A 232 -16.72 12.66 29.75
C SER A 232 -16.66 13.09 28.29
N ALA A 233 -17.70 12.80 27.53
CA ALA A 233 -17.84 13.29 26.17
C ALA A 233 -17.82 14.84 26.05
N GLN A 234 -18.00 15.57 27.16
CA GLN A 234 -18.01 17.04 27.20
C GLN A 234 -16.79 17.65 27.90
N GLU A 235 -16.00 16.85 28.62
CA GLU A 235 -14.86 17.34 29.41
C GLU A 235 -13.75 16.28 29.42
N ALA A 236 -12.68 16.54 28.67
CA ALA A 236 -11.43 15.80 28.74
C ALA A 236 -10.23 16.72 28.53
N THR A 237 -9.05 16.33 29.01
CA THR A 237 -7.82 17.12 28.82
C THR A 237 -7.07 16.73 27.54
N PHE A 238 -6.10 17.57 27.14
CA PHE A 238 -5.22 17.25 26.00
C PHE A 238 -4.41 15.97 26.24
N GLU A 239 -3.97 15.72 27.48
CA GLU A 239 -3.24 14.51 27.85
C GLU A 239 -4.07 13.25 27.61
N GLN A 240 -5.36 13.30 27.97
CA GLN A 240 -6.29 12.20 27.74
C GLN A 240 -6.54 12.00 26.23
N ALA A 241 -6.66 13.08 25.47
CA ALA A 241 -6.80 13.00 24.02
C ALA A 241 -5.55 12.41 23.36
N MET A 242 -4.35 12.80 23.79
CA MET A 242 -3.10 12.23 23.31
C MET A 242 -2.96 10.75 23.67
N LYS A 243 -3.39 10.35 24.87
CA LYS A 243 -3.41 8.94 25.27
C LYS A 243 -4.35 8.13 24.37
N ALA A 244 -5.56 8.63 24.10
CA ALA A 244 -6.51 7.97 23.20
C ALA A 244 -5.96 7.85 21.79
N TYR A 245 -5.32 8.91 21.29
CA TYR A 245 -4.59 8.91 20.02
C TYR A 245 -3.55 7.79 19.95
N TYR A 246 -2.71 7.61 20.97
CA TYR A 246 -1.69 6.56 20.95
C TYR A 246 -2.28 5.15 20.97
N VAL A 247 -3.36 4.92 21.73
CA VAL A 247 -4.07 3.64 21.73
C VAL A 247 -4.67 3.38 20.35
N ALA A 248 -5.38 4.36 19.78
CA ALA A 248 -5.96 4.27 18.45
C ALA A 248 -4.89 4.01 17.37
N TYR A 249 -3.75 4.70 17.47
CA TYR A 249 -2.65 4.54 16.52
C TYR A 249 -2.03 3.15 16.63
N SER A 250 -1.84 2.62 17.84
CA SER A 250 -1.35 1.26 18.04
C SER A 250 -2.31 0.21 17.47
N LEU A 251 -3.62 0.43 17.56
CA LEU A 251 -4.63 -0.47 16.97
C LEU A 251 -4.63 -0.38 15.45
N TYR A 252 -4.57 0.84 14.90
CA TYR A 252 -4.41 1.07 13.46
C TYR A 252 -3.15 0.37 12.93
N ASP A 253 -2.01 0.53 13.60
CA ASP A 253 -0.74 -0.07 13.20
C ASP A 253 -0.81 -1.61 13.24
N THR A 254 -1.38 -2.16 14.31
CA THR A 254 -1.61 -3.62 14.45
C THR A 254 -2.56 -4.16 13.38
N ALA A 255 -3.64 -3.44 13.08
CA ALA A 255 -4.59 -3.80 12.04
C ALA A 255 -3.96 -3.73 10.64
N ALA A 256 -3.19 -2.68 10.36
CA ALA A 256 -2.45 -2.52 9.11
C ALA A 256 -1.43 -3.66 8.90
N PHE A 257 -0.66 -4.01 9.94
CA PHE A 257 0.25 -5.16 9.89
C PHE A 257 -0.48 -6.51 9.81
N GLY A 258 -1.60 -6.67 10.51
CA GLY A 258 -2.44 -7.87 10.47
C GLY A 258 -3.04 -8.13 9.08
N SER A 259 -3.51 -7.07 8.42
CA SER A 259 -4.01 -7.08 7.04
C SER A 259 -2.94 -7.51 6.03
N GLU A 260 -1.71 -6.99 6.15
CA GLU A 260 -0.63 -7.39 5.23
C GLU A 260 -0.16 -8.84 5.48
N ASN A 261 -0.22 -9.30 6.73
CA ASN A 261 0.02 -10.71 7.08
C ASN A 261 -1.09 -11.64 6.58
N SER A 262 -2.36 -11.21 6.57
CA SER A 262 -3.46 -12.03 6.03
C SER A 262 -3.33 -12.20 4.52
N TRP A 263 -3.01 -11.13 3.80
CA TRP A 263 -2.74 -11.19 2.37
C TRP A 263 -1.51 -12.05 2.05
N THR A 264 -0.40 -11.84 2.76
CA THR A 264 0.83 -12.63 2.57
C THR A 264 0.60 -14.10 2.89
N GLY A 265 -0.13 -14.40 3.97
CA GLY A 265 -0.50 -15.77 4.35
C GLY A 265 -1.34 -16.45 3.28
N TYR A 266 -2.38 -15.76 2.79
CA TYR A 266 -3.23 -16.25 1.71
C TYR A 266 -2.45 -16.50 0.42
N VAL A 267 -1.59 -15.56 0.01
CA VAL A 267 -0.76 -15.76 -1.19
C VAL A 267 0.17 -16.95 -1.01
N ASN A 268 0.79 -17.13 0.15
CA ASN A 268 1.67 -18.27 0.40
C ASN A 268 0.91 -19.60 0.36
N GLU A 269 -0.34 -19.63 0.83
CA GLU A 269 -1.23 -20.80 0.72
C GLU A 269 -1.50 -21.12 -0.76
N VAL A 270 -1.94 -20.15 -1.55
CA VAL A 270 -2.18 -20.33 -2.99
C VAL A 270 -0.90 -20.78 -3.73
N MET A 271 0.23 -20.15 -3.42
CA MET A 271 1.51 -20.46 -4.06
C MET A 271 2.10 -21.81 -3.63
N SER A 272 1.63 -22.40 -2.53
CA SER A 272 2.12 -23.71 -2.07
C SER A 272 1.73 -24.87 -3.00
N ASP A 273 0.70 -24.68 -3.81
CA ASP A 273 0.22 -25.63 -4.82
C ASP A 273 0.80 -25.37 -6.23
N VAL A 274 1.72 -24.40 -6.37
CA VAL A 274 2.29 -24.01 -7.66
C VAL A 274 3.64 -24.67 -7.89
N GLU A 275 3.77 -25.40 -8.99
CA GLU A 275 5.07 -25.88 -9.48
C GLU A 275 5.62 -24.91 -10.52
N VAL A 276 6.87 -24.44 -10.34
CA VAL A 276 7.55 -23.51 -11.27
C VAL A 276 8.81 -24.17 -11.84
N VAL A 277 8.95 -24.14 -13.16
CA VAL A 277 10.12 -24.58 -13.90
C VAL A 277 10.74 -23.39 -14.61
N LEU A 278 12.01 -23.09 -14.32
CA LEU A 278 12.75 -22.03 -15.00
C LEU A 278 13.47 -22.60 -16.22
N HIS A 279 13.37 -21.91 -17.35
CA HIS A 279 13.98 -22.29 -18.62
C HIS A 279 15.23 -21.44 -18.87
N GLY A 280 16.31 -22.06 -19.34
CA GLY A 280 17.52 -21.31 -19.75
C GLY A 280 18.57 -21.04 -18.67
N ILE A 281 18.61 -21.81 -17.57
CA ILE A 281 19.76 -21.80 -16.65
C ILE A 281 20.98 -22.42 -17.35
N THR A 282 21.77 -21.62 -18.06
CA THR A 282 23.17 -21.98 -18.34
C THR A 282 24.02 -21.40 -17.22
N MET A 283 24.54 -22.26 -16.35
CA MET A 283 25.61 -21.92 -15.39
C MET A 283 26.90 -21.54 -16.11
#